data_AF-A0A529W0X3-F1
#
_entry.id   AF-A0A529W0X3-F1
#
_cell.length_a   1.000
_cell.length_b   1.000
_cell.length_c   1.000
_cell.angle_alpha   90.00
_cell.angle_beta   90.00
_cell.angle_gamma   90.00
#
_symmetry.space_group_name_H-M   'P 1'
#
loop_
_entity.id
_entity.type
_entity.pdbx_description
1 polymer ?
#
loop_
_entity_poly.entity_id
_entity_poly.type
_entity_poly.pdbx_seq_one_letter_code
_entity_poly.pdbx_strand_id
1 'polypeptide(L)'
;MKVKDADILIVPGYTNSGPEHWQTRWQSKLSTARRVEQAEWTKPVREDWTASVANAVNEAERPVVLVAHSLGVTAAVQAIPQFRKPIAGAFFVAPPDVSNPEIRPRHLMTFGPYSRDPLPFPSIVIA
;
A
#
# COMPACT_ATOMS: atom_id res chain seq x y z
N MET A 1 13.26 8.10 -13.92
CA MET A 1 11.99 8.80 -13.64
C MET A 1 12.24 9.80 -12.52
N LYS A 2 11.81 11.06 -12.66
CA LYS A 2 11.89 12.05 -11.55
C LYS A 2 10.60 12.00 -10.74
N VAL A 3 10.62 12.52 -9.51
CA VAL A 3 9.43 12.58 -8.62
C VAL A 3 8.22 13.20 -9.33
N LYS A 4 8.42 14.34 -9.99
CA LYS A 4 7.35 15.05 -10.71
C LYS A 4 6.72 14.28 -11.88
N ASP A 5 7.35 13.19 -12.34
CA ASP A 5 6.90 12.41 -13.49
C ASP A 5 6.02 11.21 -13.08
N ALA A 6 5.77 11.03 -11.77
CA ALA A 6 5.01 9.89 -11.22
C ALA A 6 4.01 10.35 -10.17
N ASP A 7 2.92 9.61 -10.01
CA ASP A 7 2.03 9.74 -8.86
C ASP A 7 2.46 8.74 -7.79
N ILE A 8 2.94 9.26 -6.66
CA ILE A 8 3.50 8.44 -5.58
C ILE A 8 2.39 8.20 -4.55
N LEU A 9 1.89 6.98 -4.51
CA LEU A 9 0.81 6.61 -3.60
C LEU A 9 1.41 6.00 -2.33
N ILE A 10 1.37 6.79 -1.26
CA ILE A 10 1.76 6.35 0.08
C ILE A 10 0.61 5.53 0.66
N VAL A 11 0.84 4.25 0.96
CA VAL A 11 -0.16 3.33 1.51
C VAL A 11 0.25 2.91 2.94
N PRO A 12 -0.27 3.59 3.98
CA PRO A 12 0.03 3.25 5.36
C PRO A 12 -0.56 1.90 5.78
N GLY A 13 0.01 1.34 6.85
CA GLY A 13 -0.52 0.14 7.50
C GLY A 13 -1.54 0.45 8.60
N TYR A 14 -1.80 -0.57 9.42
CA TYR A 14 -2.63 -0.48 10.62
C TYR A 14 -2.24 0.71 11.50
N THR A 15 -3.23 1.44 12.03
CA THR A 15 -3.08 2.70 12.80
C THR A 15 -2.50 3.90 12.04
N ASN A 16 -2.41 3.82 10.71
CA ASN A 16 -1.88 4.88 9.84
C ASN A 16 -0.38 5.18 10.09
N SER A 17 0.17 6.11 9.33
CA SER A 17 1.48 6.71 9.54
C SER A 17 1.36 8.00 10.34
N GLY A 18 1.72 7.98 11.62
CA GLY A 18 1.75 9.17 12.47
C GLY A 18 2.72 10.25 11.96
N PRO A 19 2.75 11.44 12.60
CA PRO A 19 3.54 12.60 12.14
C PRO A 19 5.03 12.31 11.95
N GLU A 20 5.61 11.53 12.86
CA GLU A 20 7.03 11.19 12.84
C GLU A 20 7.39 10.00 11.94
N HIS A 21 6.39 9.32 11.39
CA HIS A 21 6.60 8.17 10.53
C HIS A 21 7.26 8.57 9.21
N TRP A 22 8.16 7.73 8.70
CA TRP A 22 8.92 8.03 7.47
C TRP A 22 8.02 8.25 6.25
N GLN A 23 6.90 7.53 6.14
CA GLN A 23 5.91 7.75 5.08
C GLN A 23 5.34 9.17 5.12
N THR A 24 5.06 9.72 6.32
CA THR A 24 4.59 11.10 6.50
C THR A 24 5.67 12.11 6.09
N ARG A 25 6.93 11.86 6.48
CA ARG A 25 8.07 12.69 6.09
C ARG A 25 8.35 12.65 4.58
N TRP A 26 8.08 11.54 3.92
CA TRP A 26 8.21 11.42 2.46
C TRP A 26 7.07 12.12 1.74
N GLN A 27 5.83 11.94 2.22
CA GLN A 27 4.66 12.64 1.72
C GLN A 27 4.87 14.17 1.71
N SER A 28 5.50 14.74 2.74
CA SER A 28 5.76 16.19 2.79
C SER A 28 6.91 16.68 1.91
N LYS A 29 7.81 15.80 1.47
CA LYS A 29 9.01 16.15 0.68
C LYS A 29 8.89 15.85 -0.81
N LEU A 30 8.03 14.91 -1.18
CA LEU A 30 7.86 14.45 -2.56
C LEU A 30 6.65 15.15 -3.19
N SER A 31 6.89 15.98 -4.20
CA SER A 31 5.89 16.93 -4.74
C SER A 31 4.60 16.30 -5.27
N THR A 32 4.64 15.02 -5.64
CA THR A 32 3.50 14.26 -6.19
C THR A 32 3.07 13.11 -5.27
N ALA A 33 3.62 13.05 -4.06
CA ALA A 33 3.23 12.04 -3.09
C ALA A 33 1.93 12.42 -2.40
N ARG A 34 1.00 11.47 -2.37
CA ARG A 34 -0.24 11.59 -1.60
C ARG A 34 -0.52 10.30 -0.85
N ARG A 35 -1.18 10.45 0.29
CA ARG A 35 -1.65 9.33 1.10
C ARG A 35 -2.90 8.73 0.46
N VAL A 36 -2.94 7.42 0.40
CA VAL A 36 -4.20 6.69 0.21
C VAL A 36 -4.90 6.67 1.56
N GLU A 37 -5.97 7.44 1.69
CA GLU A 37 -6.80 7.42 2.88
C GLU A 37 -7.58 6.11 2.95
N GLN A 38 -7.59 5.49 4.13
CA GLN A 38 -8.28 4.24 4.39
C GLN A 38 -9.42 4.45 5.38
N ALA A 39 -10.47 3.64 5.24
CA ALA A 39 -11.54 3.59 6.22
C ALA A 39 -11.03 2.96 7.54
N GLU A 40 -11.44 3.53 8.68
CA GLU A 40 -11.25 2.93 10.02
C GLU A 40 -9.84 2.35 10.29
N TRP A 41 -8.85 3.22 10.45
CA TRP A 41 -7.43 2.86 10.64
C TRP A 41 -7.12 1.80 11.73
N THR A 42 -7.99 1.69 12.74
CA THR A 42 -7.85 0.77 13.88
C THR A 42 -8.79 -0.44 13.81
N LYS A 43 -9.69 -0.49 12.83
CA LYS A 43 -10.59 -1.63 12.54
C LYS A 43 -10.61 -1.89 11.04
N PRO A 44 -9.46 -2.27 10.47
CA PRO A 44 -9.32 -2.34 9.02
C PRO A 44 -10.20 -3.45 8.44
N VAL A 45 -10.96 -3.11 7.41
CA VAL A 45 -11.72 -4.06 6.58
C VAL A 45 -10.99 -4.21 5.25
N ARG A 46 -10.71 -5.44 4.89
CA ARG A 46 -9.88 -5.79 3.72
C ARG A 46 -10.46 -5.23 2.43
N GLU A 47 -11.75 -5.42 2.22
CA GLU A 47 -12.47 -5.00 1.02
C GLU A 47 -12.42 -3.48 0.87
N ASP A 48 -12.68 -2.73 1.94
CA ASP A 48 -12.63 -1.27 1.95
C ASP A 48 -11.21 -0.76 1.63
N TRP A 49 -10.20 -1.35 2.28
CA TRP A 49 -8.81 -0.94 2.09
C TRP A 49 -8.28 -1.24 0.69
N THR A 50 -8.68 -2.39 0.16
CA THR A 50 -8.35 -2.82 -1.20
C THR A 50 -9.00 -1.90 -2.22
N ALA A 51 -10.28 -1.56 -2.03
CA ALA A 51 -11.01 -0.65 -2.90
C ALA A 51 -10.40 0.76 -2.89
N SER A 52 -10.04 1.30 -1.72
CA SER A 52 -9.37 2.60 -1.61
C SER A 52 -8.03 2.64 -2.36
N VAL A 53 -7.21 1.59 -2.27
CA VAL A 53 -5.95 1.52 -3.04
C VAL A 53 -6.24 1.44 -4.54
N ALA A 54 -7.18 0.60 -4.96
CA ALA A 54 -7.56 0.47 -6.37
C ALA A 54 -8.09 1.79 -6.94
N ASN A 55 -8.94 2.51 -6.19
CA ASN A 55 -9.45 3.82 -6.59
C ASN A 55 -8.32 4.83 -6.73
N ALA A 56 -7.42 4.91 -5.74
CA ALA A 56 -6.29 5.83 -5.80
C ALA A 56 -5.36 5.54 -7.01
N VAL A 57 -5.09 4.27 -7.33
CA VAL A 57 -4.35 3.86 -8.52
C VAL A 57 -5.09 4.28 -9.80
N ASN A 58 -6.39 4.01 -9.86
CA ASN A 58 -7.20 4.25 -11.05
C ASN A 58 -7.42 5.75 -11.31
N GLU A 59 -7.39 6.59 -10.28
CA GLU A 59 -7.48 8.05 -10.37
C GLU A 59 -6.16 8.72 -10.74
N ALA A 60 -5.01 8.06 -10.55
CA ALA A 60 -3.70 8.63 -10.84
C ALA A 60 -3.55 9.04 -12.32
N GLU A 61 -3.01 10.23 -12.58
CA GLU A 61 -2.85 10.80 -13.92
C GLU A 61 -1.47 10.51 -14.51
N ARG A 62 -0.52 10.08 -13.67
CA ARG A 62 0.86 9.74 -14.04
C ARG A 62 1.14 8.26 -13.77
N PRO A 63 2.25 7.71 -14.30
CA PRO A 63 2.72 6.39 -13.89
C PRO A 63 2.77 6.26 -12.36
N VAL A 64 2.17 5.21 -11.83
CA VAL A 64 1.98 5.03 -10.39
C VAL A 64 3.20 4.38 -9.75
N VAL A 65 3.68 4.94 -8.65
CA VAL A 65 4.62 4.28 -7.75
C VAL A 65 3.94 4.03 -6.40
N LEU A 66 3.79 2.77 -6.03
CA LEU A 66 3.23 2.38 -4.73
C LEU A 66 4.33 2.42 -3.66
N VAL A 67 4.07 3.06 -2.52
CA VAL A 67 4.96 3.05 -1.34
C VAL A 67 4.14 2.58 -0.15
N ALA A 68 4.11 1.27 0.06
CA ALA A 68 3.26 0.63 1.05
C ALA A 68 4.06 0.12 2.25
N HIS A 69 3.47 0.21 3.44
CA HIS A 69 4.08 -0.24 4.69
C HIS A 69 3.15 -1.17 5.45
N SER A 70 3.71 -2.25 6.00
CA SER A 70 3.02 -3.20 6.85
C SER A 70 1.68 -3.68 6.22
N LEU A 71 0.56 -3.59 6.93
CA LEU A 71 -0.77 -4.00 6.41
C LEU A 71 -1.14 -3.30 5.09
N GLY A 72 -0.60 -2.11 4.83
CA GLY A 72 -0.79 -1.39 3.58
C GLY A 72 -0.18 -2.14 2.39
N VAL A 73 0.88 -2.93 2.60
CA VAL A 73 1.43 -3.82 1.57
C VAL A 73 0.38 -4.87 1.21
N THR A 74 -0.27 -5.47 2.20
CA THR A 74 -1.30 -6.48 1.96
C THR A 74 -2.49 -5.91 1.21
N ALA A 75 -2.97 -4.73 1.60
CA ALA A 75 -4.02 -4.02 0.86
C ALA A 75 -3.60 -3.74 -0.60
N ALA A 76 -2.37 -3.29 -0.82
CA ALA A 76 -1.88 -2.99 -2.16
C ALA A 76 -1.74 -4.24 -3.05
N VAL A 77 -1.23 -5.34 -2.50
CA VAL A 77 -1.09 -6.62 -3.22
C VAL A 77 -2.47 -7.20 -3.58
N GLN A 78 -3.43 -7.14 -2.67
CA GLN A 78 -4.78 -7.62 -2.95
C GLN A 78 -5.57 -6.74 -3.91
N ALA A 79 -5.21 -5.47 -4.05
CA ALA A 79 -5.86 -4.55 -4.97
C ALA A 79 -5.42 -4.73 -6.42
N ILE A 80 -4.33 -5.49 -6.68
CA ILE A 80 -3.75 -5.70 -8.01
C ILE A 80 -4.80 -6.10 -9.07
N PRO A 81 -5.72 -7.05 -8.84
CA PRO A 81 -6.72 -7.43 -9.83
C PRO A 81 -7.70 -6.31 -10.20
N GLN A 82 -7.78 -5.25 -9.41
CA GLN A 82 -8.68 -4.10 -9.62
C GLN A 82 -7.98 -2.90 -10.28
N PHE A 83 -6.68 -3.00 -10.55
CA PHE A 83 -5.92 -1.96 -11.23
C PHE A 83 -6.27 -1.93 -12.71
N ARG A 84 -6.68 -0.75 -13.19
CA ARG A 84 -6.99 -0.47 -14.60
C ARG A 84 -5.86 0.31 -15.28
N LYS A 85 -4.77 0.55 -14.56
CA LYS A 85 -3.58 1.28 -15.00
C LYS A 85 -2.32 0.50 -14.63
N PRO A 86 -1.26 0.54 -15.46
CA PRO A 86 0.01 -0.10 -15.12
C PRO A 86 0.67 0.61 -13.94
N ILE A 87 1.32 -0.18 -13.08
CA ILE A 87 2.16 0.31 -11.99
C ILE A 87 3.61 0.41 -12.49
N ALA A 88 4.24 1.57 -12.31
CA ALA A 88 5.63 1.80 -12.71
C ALA A 88 6.62 1.12 -11.76
N GLY A 89 6.25 1.00 -10.49
CA GLY A 89 6.97 0.18 -9.52
C GLY A 89 6.36 0.25 -8.12
N ALA A 90 6.86 -0.59 -7.22
CA ALA A 90 6.41 -0.62 -5.84
C ALA A 90 7.55 -0.78 -4.83
N PHE A 91 7.45 -0.05 -3.72
CA PHE A 91 8.22 -0.24 -2.50
C PHE A 91 7.31 -0.84 -1.43
N PHE A 92 7.61 -2.07 -1.03
CA PHE A 92 6.86 -2.82 -0.03
C PHE A 92 7.71 -3.01 1.22
N VAL A 93 7.39 -2.27 2.28
CA VAL A 93 8.20 -2.19 3.50
C VAL A 93 7.52 -2.94 4.64
N ALA A 94 8.27 -3.83 5.30
CA ALA A 94 7.85 -4.62 6.45
C ALA A 94 6.49 -5.33 6.27
N PRO A 95 6.23 -6.05 5.14
CA PRO A 95 4.98 -6.78 4.97
C PRO A 95 4.77 -7.78 6.12
N PRO A 96 3.60 -7.77 6.78
CA PRO A 96 3.33 -8.72 7.86
C PRO A 96 3.03 -10.10 7.29
N ASP A 97 3.45 -11.16 7.97
CA ASP A 97 2.95 -12.51 7.68
C ASP A 97 1.50 -12.66 8.16
N VAL A 98 0.56 -12.28 7.29
CA VAL A 98 -0.89 -12.37 7.54
C VAL A 98 -1.44 -13.80 7.55
N SER A 99 -0.60 -14.80 7.28
CA SER A 99 -0.97 -16.22 7.44
C SER A 99 -0.48 -16.81 8.76
N ASN A 100 0.34 -16.07 9.52
CA ASN A 100 0.87 -16.51 10.81
C ASN A 100 -0.21 -16.45 11.91
N PRO A 101 -0.61 -17.57 12.53
CA PRO A 101 -1.59 -17.58 13.63
C PRO A 101 -1.13 -16.83 14.89
N GLU A 102 0.18 -16.61 15.04
CA GLU A 102 0.76 -15.87 16.15
C GLU A 102 0.84 -14.36 15.91
N ILE A 103 0.47 -13.86 14.73
CA ILE A 103 0.44 -12.42 14.46
C ILE A 103 -0.50 -11.72 15.45
N ARG A 104 -0.09 -10.52 15.89
CA ARG A 104 -0.91 -9.63 16.71
C ARG A 104 -0.93 -8.22 16.10
N PRO A 105 -2.09 -7.54 16.07
CA PRO A 105 -3.40 -8.04 16.48
C PRO A 105 -3.95 -9.11 15.52
N ARG A 106 -4.74 -10.08 16.04
CA ARG A 106 -5.19 -11.24 15.25
C ARG A 106 -6.02 -10.88 14.03
N HIS A 107 -6.73 -9.75 14.07
CA HIS A 107 -7.56 -9.32 12.93
C HIS A 107 -6.74 -8.98 11.68
N LEU A 108 -5.41 -8.81 11.76
CA LEU A 108 -4.57 -8.65 10.57
C LEU A 108 -4.59 -9.89 9.66
N MET A 109 -4.89 -11.07 10.21
CA MET A 109 -5.00 -12.31 9.43
C MET A 109 -6.14 -12.28 8.41
N THR A 110 -7.15 -11.41 8.58
CA THR A 110 -8.26 -11.30 7.63
C THR A 110 -7.79 -10.79 6.26
N PHE A 111 -6.66 -10.08 6.22
CA PHE A 111 -5.98 -9.64 5.01
C PHE A 111 -5.13 -10.75 4.36
N GLY A 112 -5.11 -11.97 4.91
CA GLY A 112 -4.39 -13.09 4.31
C GLY A 112 -5.29 -14.06 3.52
N PRO A 113 -4.68 -15.07 2.87
CA PRO A 113 -3.24 -15.15 2.58
C PRO A 113 -2.84 -14.21 1.43
N TYR A 114 -1.53 -13.97 1.26
CA TYR A 114 -1.03 -13.35 0.03
C TYR A 114 -1.25 -14.27 -1.18
N SER A 115 -1.41 -13.67 -2.37
CA SER A 115 -1.21 -14.43 -3.60
C SER A 115 0.25 -14.90 -3.69
N ARG A 116 0.45 -16.08 -4.26
CA ARG A 116 1.78 -16.64 -4.56
C ARG A 116 2.23 -16.38 -6.00
N ASP A 117 1.38 -15.74 -6.79
CA ASP A 117 1.72 -15.34 -8.14
C ASP A 117 2.81 -14.24 -8.12
N PRO A 118 3.72 -14.21 -9.11
CA PRO A 118 4.65 -13.10 -9.27
C PRO A 118 3.92 -11.76 -9.34
N LEU A 119 4.49 -10.72 -8.73
CA LEU A 119 3.96 -9.36 -8.88
C LEU A 119 4.07 -8.93 -10.36
N PRO A 120 3.02 -8.34 -10.95
CA PRO A 120 2.97 -8.03 -12.38
C PRO A 120 3.73 -6.74 -12.74
N PHE A 121 4.50 -6.17 -11.82
CA PHE A 121 5.27 -4.94 -11.99
C PHE A 121 6.57 -4.99 -11.15
N PRO A 122 7.60 -4.18 -11.51
CA PRO A 122 8.83 -4.10 -10.74
C PRO A 122 8.57 -3.73 -9.29
N SER A 123 9.15 -4.47 -8.35
CA SER A 123 8.94 -4.23 -6.92
C SER A 123 10.22 -4.48 -6.13
N ILE A 124 10.40 -3.71 -5.06
CA ILE A 124 11.42 -3.97 -4.04
C ILE A 124 10.71 -4.23 -2.71
N VAL A 125 11.06 -5.34 -2.08
CA VAL A 125 10.62 -5.68 -0.72
C VAL A 125 11.75 -5.37 0.26
N ILE A 126 11.42 -4.69 1.35
CA ILE A 126 12.32 -4.37 2.45
C ILE A 126 11.73 -5.04 3.69
N ALA A 127 12.33 -6.12 4.16
CA ALA A 127 11.85 -6.96 5.25
C ALA A 127 12.83 -6.98 6.43
#